data_AF-A0A8H5Z6J4-F1
#
_entry.id   AF-A0A8H5Z6J4-F1
#
_cell.length_a   1.000
_cell.length_b   1.000
_cell.length_c   1.000
_cell.angle_alpha   90.00
_cell.angle_beta   90.00
_cell.angle_gamma   90.00
#
_symmetry.space_group_name_H-M   'P 1'
#
loop_
_entity.id
_entity.type
_entity.pdbx_description
1 polymer ?
#
loop_
_entity_poly.entity_id
_entity_poly.type
_entity_poly.pdbx_seq_one_letter_code
_entity_poly.pdbx_strand_id
1 'polypeptide(L)'
;MPREWNSILNELEFIPMSELITDGDLAQNPVTSWRPSKACPWDHHLFTEEEVLKFCVEAKFEFPGYRGENGIVFEATELGEGELCKARQDLHVVWVFLKNDCGFTFDPATKRTYLLQTRPGIMFRELQKRFSLDAARKYFRSVTDQQRLNRHKTFDSVLDGMQLQNSKIQAYGGLVDVIPFDEISLTGEADDTGHSGTIPFGSWHVPQGARLHRPDSEAIPVALKLVWRPGDPNLELFKRELASSIATFTDSPIASIRLNGLTIDPDSREIFLVFERARSVPLFLEQSLVNTGKDWDLISELLRDAADSLEVIHKRGYLHRDIHMGNVLIHTVPCPNDPFEPFYTELVIIDLGQGQDMSNSAWITSNYYGDRNYWAPEVKLGRCYSEKSDIFALGYLMAEILSIRCGKANNEKIPKVLWDLIATCLRKDPDQRPKAYELATQAQKLRDDFFVVPESRSTVMRGEVVLNGPYVDFLRVFNELKQSLSENDKDESGNLVPDF
;
A
#
# COMPACT_ATOMS: atom_id res chain seq x y z
N MET A 1 7.52 15.87 -43.31
CA MET A 1 8.00 15.54 -41.95
C MET A 1 9.03 14.42 -42.02
N PRO A 2 10.05 14.38 -41.13
CA PRO A 2 11.12 13.39 -41.18
C PRO A 2 10.58 11.97 -40.94
N ARG A 3 11.14 10.98 -41.65
CA ARG A 3 10.62 9.61 -41.80
C ARG A 3 10.73 8.71 -40.56
N GLU A 4 11.26 9.21 -39.44
CA GLU A 4 11.39 8.43 -38.19
C GLU A 4 10.16 8.54 -37.27
N TRP A 5 9.15 9.33 -37.64
CA TRP A 5 7.93 9.53 -36.84
C TRP A 5 6.79 8.57 -37.21
N ASN A 6 6.92 7.78 -38.28
CA ASN A 6 5.79 7.06 -38.88
C ASN A 6 5.39 5.72 -38.20
N SER A 7 6.17 5.18 -37.25
CA SER A 7 5.77 3.95 -36.54
C SER A 7 4.95 4.22 -35.28
N ILE A 8 5.16 5.37 -34.62
CA ILE A 8 4.49 5.75 -33.36
C ILE A 8 3.11 6.42 -33.63
N LEU A 9 2.90 6.91 -34.86
CA LEU A 9 1.75 7.74 -35.26
C LEU A 9 0.53 6.96 -35.78
N ASN A 10 0.63 5.64 -36.00
CA ASN A 10 -0.43 4.84 -36.64
C ASN A 10 -1.43 4.20 -35.67
N GLU A 11 -1.28 4.40 -34.34
CA GLU A 11 -1.97 3.56 -33.37
C GLU A 11 -3.13 4.26 -32.61
N LEU A 12 -3.14 5.60 -32.48
CA LEU A 12 -4.27 6.35 -31.89
C LEU A 12 -5.34 6.67 -32.94
N GLU A 13 -6.61 6.39 -32.65
CA GLU A 13 -7.70 6.55 -33.62
C GLU A 13 -8.00 8.04 -33.91
N PHE A 14 -8.03 8.39 -35.20
CA PHE A 14 -8.52 9.69 -35.65
C PHE A 14 -10.01 9.57 -35.97
N ILE A 15 -10.84 10.32 -35.24
CA ILE A 15 -12.28 10.37 -35.43
C ILE A 15 -12.61 11.65 -36.22
N PRO A 16 -13.09 11.54 -37.47
CA PRO A 16 -13.47 12.70 -38.26
C PRO A 16 -14.54 13.52 -37.55
N MET A 17 -14.42 14.84 -37.58
CA MET A 17 -15.41 15.75 -36.97
C MET A 17 -16.83 15.51 -37.52
N SER A 18 -16.96 15.02 -38.76
CA SER A 18 -18.23 14.64 -39.38
C SER A 18 -18.90 13.39 -38.80
N GLU A 19 -18.17 12.56 -38.05
CA GLU A 19 -18.71 11.38 -37.37
C GLU A 19 -19.13 11.66 -35.93
N LEU A 20 -18.73 12.81 -35.40
CA LEU A 20 -19.06 13.25 -34.05
C LEU A 20 -20.44 13.91 -34.02
N ILE A 21 -21.18 13.62 -32.96
CA ILE A 21 -22.46 14.23 -32.63
C ILE A 21 -22.18 15.27 -31.54
N THR A 22 -22.14 16.53 -31.95
CA THR A 22 -21.82 17.68 -31.10
C THR A 22 -22.99 18.64 -30.96
N ASP A 23 -23.25 19.10 -29.74
CA ASP A 23 -24.20 20.19 -29.45
C ASP A 23 -23.47 21.55 -29.50
N GLY A 24 -22.96 21.92 -30.69
CA GLY A 24 -22.26 23.19 -30.94
C GLY A 24 -20.73 23.07 -31.09
N ASP A 25 -20.03 24.19 -30.88
CA ASP A 25 -18.56 24.26 -30.93
C ASP A 25 -17.95 23.52 -29.73
N LEU A 26 -17.02 22.59 -29.98
CA LEU A 26 -16.34 21.79 -28.96
C LEU A 26 -15.58 22.64 -27.94
N ALA A 27 -15.15 23.85 -28.31
CA ALA A 27 -14.52 24.76 -27.37
C ALA A 27 -15.50 25.32 -26.32
N GLN A 28 -16.80 25.35 -26.64
CA GLN A 28 -17.86 25.84 -25.75
C GLN A 28 -18.61 24.69 -25.07
N ASN A 29 -18.76 23.56 -25.77
CA ASN A 29 -19.37 22.35 -25.26
C ASN A 29 -18.47 21.14 -25.55
N PRO A 30 -17.58 20.76 -24.61
CA PRO A 30 -16.56 19.76 -24.85
C PRO A 30 -17.12 18.33 -24.89
N VAL A 31 -18.40 18.12 -24.56
CA VAL A 31 -18.99 16.78 -24.57
C VAL A 31 -19.51 16.45 -25.96
N THR A 32 -19.03 15.35 -26.53
CA THR A 32 -19.46 14.85 -27.84
C THR A 32 -19.78 13.37 -27.78
N SER A 33 -20.68 12.91 -28.65
CA SER A 33 -20.92 11.48 -28.85
C SER A 33 -20.35 11.00 -30.17
N TRP A 34 -20.06 9.71 -30.27
CA TRP A 34 -19.64 9.07 -31.51
C TRP A 34 -20.34 7.72 -31.68
N ARG A 35 -20.89 7.48 -32.88
CA ARG A 35 -21.44 6.18 -33.28
C ARG A 35 -20.51 5.58 -34.34
N PRO A 36 -19.73 4.53 -33.99
CA PRO A 36 -18.86 3.89 -34.96
C PRO A 36 -19.67 3.38 -36.16
N SER A 37 -19.27 3.78 -37.37
CA SER A 37 -19.97 3.45 -38.62
C SER A 37 -19.78 1.99 -39.08
N LYS A 38 -18.80 1.29 -38.49
CA LYS A 38 -18.53 -0.14 -38.71
C LYS A 38 -18.64 -0.87 -37.38
N ALA A 39 -18.91 -2.18 -37.42
CA ALA A 39 -18.55 -3.07 -36.32
C ALA A 39 -17.03 -2.99 -36.17
N CYS A 40 -16.54 -1.99 -35.44
CA CYS A 40 -15.16 -1.92 -35.05
C CYS A 40 -14.94 -3.18 -34.20
N PRO A 41 -14.03 -4.10 -34.55
CA PRO A 41 -13.68 -5.20 -33.64
C PRO A 41 -13.05 -4.70 -32.33
N TRP A 42 -12.90 -3.38 -32.20
CA TRP A 42 -12.30 -2.63 -31.11
C TRP A 42 -13.44 -2.17 -30.21
N ASP A 43 -13.66 -2.86 -29.10
CA ASP A 43 -14.46 -2.33 -28.02
C ASP A 43 -13.66 -1.15 -27.42
N HIS A 44 -14.23 0.06 -27.37
CA HIS A 44 -13.60 1.23 -26.73
C HIS A 44 -13.56 1.12 -25.20
N HIS A 45 -13.71 -0.10 -24.67
CA HIS A 45 -13.63 -0.36 -23.26
C HIS A 45 -12.24 -0.01 -22.73
N LEU A 46 -12.27 0.62 -21.57
CA LEU A 46 -11.08 0.84 -20.78
C LEU A 46 -10.50 -0.51 -20.37
N PHE A 47 -9.33 -0.85 -20.88
CA PHE A 47 -8.62 -2.04 -20.46
C PHE A 47 -7.83 -1.74 -19.19
N THR A 48 -8.33 -2.22 -18.06
CA THR A 48 -7.70 -2.03 -16.75
C THR A 48 -6.91 -3.27 -16.37
N GLU A 49 -7.58 -4.42 -16.41
CA GLU A 49 -7.08 -5.77 -16.14
C GLU A 49 -7.85 -6.78 -16.99
N GLU A 50 -7.24 -7.95 -17.27
CA GLU A 50 -7.87 -9.01 -18.07
C GLU A 50 -9.22 -9.45 -17.50
N GLU A 51 -9.33 -9.51 -16.17
CA GLU A 51 -10.55 -9.92 -15.48
C GLU A 51 -11.71 -8.94 -15.68
N VAL A 52 -11.40 -7.66 -15.57
CA VAL A 52 -12.37 -6.57 -15.74
C VAL A 52 -12.80 -6.50 -17.21
N LEU A 53 -11.84 -6.60 -18.14
CA LEU A 53 -12.16 -6.66 -19.57
C LEU A 53 -13.08 -7.84 -19.88
N LYS A 54 -12.74 -9.05 -19.39
CA LYS A 54 -13.53 -10.25 -19.66
C LYS A 54 -14.98 -10.06 -19.21
N PHE A 55 -15.20 -9.54 -18.01
CA PHE A 55 -16.56 -9.25 -17.52
C PHE A 55 -17.27 -8.20 -18.40
N CYS A 56 -16.60 -7.10 -18.73
CA CYS A 56 -17.14 -6.07 -19.61
C CYS A 56 -17.64 -6.64 -20.95
N VAL A 57 -16.85 -7.51 -21.57
CA VAL A 57 -17.20 -8.15 -22.85
C VAL A 57 -18.32 -9.18 -22.69
N GLU A 58 -18.20 -10.10 -21.74
CA GLU A 58 -19.16 -11.21 -21.57
C GLU A 58 -20.54 -10.72 -21.09
N ALA A 59 -20.55 -9.79 -20.13
CA ALA A 59 -21.79 -9.23 -19.58
C ALA A 59 -22.32 -8.04 -20.41
N LYS A 60 -21.60 -7.62 -21.47
CA LYS A 60 -21.86 -6.36 -22.19
C LYS A 60 -21.97 -5.17 -21.22
N PHE A 61 -21.12 -5.18 -20.20
CA PHE A 61 -21.11 -4.15 -19.18
C PHE A 61 -20.27 -2.96 -19.65
N GLU A 62 -20.83 -1.77 -19.47
CA GLU A 62 -20.22 -0.51 -19.81
C GLU A 62 -20.10 0.35 -18.56
N PHE A 63 -18.93 0.96 -18.35
CA PHE A 63 -18.72 1.82 -17.19
C PHE A 63 -19.64 3.04 -17.23
N PRO A 64 -20.06 3.56 -16.05
CA PRO A 64 -20.90 4.76 -15.99
C PRO A 64 -20.33 5.91 -16.82
N GLY A 65 -21.17 6.50 -17.67
CA GLY A 65 -20.80 7.62 -18.54
C GLY A 65 -19.99 7.24 -19.79
N TYR A 66 -19.70 5.96 -20.03
CA TYR A 66 -19.05 5.51 -21.27
C TYR A 66 -19.94 5.69 -22.51
N ARG A 67 -21.23 5.34 -22.40
CA ARG A 67 -22.20 5.44 -23.49
C ARG A 67 -23.40 6.28 -23.07
N GLY A 68 -23.88 7.12 -24.00
CA GLY A 68 -25.13 7.87 -23.90
C GLY A 68 -26.11 7.47 -24.99
N GLU A 69 -27.22 8.21 -25.13
CA GLU A 69 -28.24 7.96 -26.17
C GLU A 69 -27.65 7.92 -27.59
N ASN A 70 -26.60 8.71 -27.81
CA ASN A 70 -25.97 8.94 -29.10
C ASN A 70 -24.66 8.18 -29.32
N GLY A 71 -24.36 7.14 -28.54
CA GLY A 71 -23.15 6.32 -28.71
C GLY A 71 -22.11 6.58 -27.63
N ILE A 72 -20.83 6.35 -27.96
CA ILE A 72 -19.71 6.53 -27.01
C ILE A 72 -19.58 8.02 -26.71
N VAL A 73 -19.48 8.36 -25.43
CA VAL A 73 -19.34 9.74 -24.96
C VAL A 73 -17.86 10.05 -24.77
N PHE A 74 -17.41 11.13 -25.41
CA PHE A 74 -16.09 11.70 -25.23
C PHE A 74 -16.18 13.10 -24.64
N GLU A 75 -15.18 13.45 -23.85
CA GLU A 75 -14.87 14.83 -23.49
C GLU A 75 -13.66 15.28 -24.32
N ALA A 76 -13.83 16.40 -25.02
CA ALA A 76 -12.87 16.99 -25.92
C ALA A 76 -12.03 18.04 -25.18
N THR A 77 -10.71 17.90 -25.25
CA THR A 77 -9.76 18.90 -24.77
C THR A 77 -9.04 19.52 -25.96
N GLU A 78 -9.14 20.84 -26.12
CA GLU A 78 -8.39 21.56 -27.17
C GLU A 78 -6.89 21.41 -26.92
N LEU A 79 -6.13 21.08 -27.97
CA LEU A 79 -4.69 20.94 -27.91
C LEU A 79 -4.00 22.03 -28.74
N GLY A 80 -3.05 22.72 -28.12
CA GLY A 80 -2.12 23.58 -28.84
C GLY A 80 -1.18 22.80 -29.77
N GLU A 81 -0.60 23.50 -30.75
CA GLU A 81 0.27 22.92 -31.78
C GLU A 81 1.51 22.19 -31.20
N GLY A 82 2.00 22.62 -30.03
CA GLY A 82 3.08 21.96 -29.28
C GLY A 82 2.63 20.90 -28.27
N GLU A 83 1.35 20.88 -27.91
CA GLU A 83 0.79 19.96 -26.90
C GLU A 83 0.40 18.62 -27.51
N LEU A 84 0.13 18.58 -28.81
CA LEU A 84 -0.22 17.36 -29.54
C LEU A 84 0.87 16.27 -29.41
N CYS A 85 2.14 16.65 -29.56
CA CYS A 85 3.25 15.71 -29.41
C CYS A 85 3.38 15.19 -27.98
N LYS A 86 3.17 16.06 -26.98
CA LYS A 86 3.24 15.69 -25.57
C LYS A 86 2.07 14.78 -25.16
N ALA A 87 0.84 15.15 -25.51
CA ALA A 87 -0.34 14.32 -25.27
C ALA A 87 -0.19 12.92 -25.89
N ARG A 88 0.35 12.85 -27.12
CA ARG A 88 0.65 11.56 -27.77
C ARG A 88 1.71 10.74 -27.02
N GLN A 89 2.76 11.37 -26.49
CA GLN A 89 3.78 10.69 -25.70
C GLN A 89 3.26 10.22 -24.34
N ASP A 90 2.56 11.09 -23.62
CA ASP A 90 1.99 10.80 -22.30
C ASP A 90 0.99 9.63 -22.38
N LEU A 91 0.19 9.56 -23.45
CA LEU A 91 -0.70 8.43 -23.72
C LEU A 91 0.08 7.16 -24.12
N HIS A 92 1.18 7.27 -24.88
CA HIS A 92 1.99 6.12 -25.32
C HIS A 92 2.69 5.38 -24.16
N VAL A 93 3.09 6.09 -23.09
CA VAL A 93 3.72 5.46 -21.90
C VAL A 93 2.74 4.59 -21.10
N VAL A 94 1.43 4.88 -21.19
CA VAL A 94 0.35 4.12 -20.52
C VAL A 94 -0.28 3.06 -21.46
N TRP A 95 0.15 3.04 -22.72
CA TRP A 95 -0.53 2.41 -23.87
C TRP A 95 -0.36 0.90 -23.99
N VAL A 96 0.58 0.30 -23.26
CA VAL A 96 0.63 -1.17 -23.13
C VAL A 96 -0.66 -1.70 -22.47
N PHE A 97 -1.38 -0.87 -21.72
CA PHE A 97 -2.60 -1.23 -21.01
C PHE A 97 -3.87 -0.52 -21.50
N LEU A 98 -3.84 0.65 -22.15
CA LEU A 98 -5.07 1.43 -22.46
C LEU A 98 -5.33 1.60 -23.96
N LYS A 99 -5.59 0.49 -24.67
CA LYS A 99 -5.59 0.54 -26.14
C LYS A 99 -6.69 1.40 -26.79
N ASN A 100 -7.85 1.63 -26.16
CA ASN A 100 -9.03 2.15 -26.88
C ASN A 100 -9.87 3.24 -26.17
N ASP A 101 -9.36 3.97 -25.17
CA ASP A 101 -10.19 4.91 -24.37
C ASP A 101 -10.11 6.38 -24.82
N CYS A 102 -9.33 6.67 -25.87
CA CYS A 102 -9.09 8.02 -26.39
C CYS A 102 -8.88 8.05 -27.92
N GLY A 103 -9.05 9.21 -28.51
CA GLY A 103 -8.84 9.46 -29.94
C GLY A 103 -8.57 10.95 -30.22
N PHE A 104 -8.29 11.31 -31.46
CA PHE A 104 -8.13 12.72 -31.85
C PHE A 104 -9.15 13.13 -32.89
N THR A 105 -9.54 14.40 -32.86
CA THR A 105 -10.29 15.02 -33.95
C THR A 105 -9.69 16.37 -34.33
N PHE A 106 -9.96 16.78 -35.56
CA PHE A 106 -9.57 18.09 -36.08
C PHE A 106 -10.81 18.75 -36.66
N ASP A 107 -11.13 19.94 -36.16
CA ASP A 107 -12.21 20.75 -36.70
C ASP A 107 -11.68 21.64 -37.84
N PRO A 108 -12.04 21.37 -39.10
CA PRO A 108 -11.57 22.15 -40.24
C PRO A 108 -12.13 23.57 -40.27
N ALA A 109 -13.27 23.84 -39.63
CA ALA A 109 -13.89 25.17 -39.60
C ALA A 109 -13.13 26.12 -38.68
N THR A 110 -12.77 25.65 -37.48
CA THR A 110 -12.03 26.45 -36.49
C THR A 110 -10.51 26.26 -36.57
N LYS A 111 -10.05 25.25 -37.32
CA LYS A 111 -8.64 24.81 -37.42
C LYS A 111 -8.05 24.39 -36.08
N ARG A 112 -8.87 23.81 -35.20
CA ARG A 112 -8.48 23.36 -33.86
C ARG A 112 -8.35 21.85 -33.82
N THR A 113 -7.41 21.37 -33.01
CA THR A 113 -7.21 19.95 -32.73
C THR A 113 -7.73 19.64 -31.34
N TYR A 114 -8.44 18.54 -31.19
CA TYR A 114 -8.96 18.10 -29.91
C TYR A 114 -8.53 16.67 -29.60
N LEU A 115 -8.18 16.43 -28.33
CA LEU A 115 -8.06 15.09 -27.76
C LEU A 115 -9.43 14.69 -27.20
N LEU A 116 -9.95 13.58 -27.68
CA LEU A 116 -11.19 12.97 -27.23
C LEU A 116 -10.85 11.89 -26.22
N GLN A 117 -11.43 11.96 -25.02
CA GLN A 117 -11.25 10.93 -23.99
C GLN A 117 -12.60 10.46 -23.47
N THR A 118 -12.75 9.15 -23.32
CA THR A 118 -13.93 8.62 -22.64
C THR A 118 -13.87 8.99 -21.15
N ARG A 119 -15.02 9.13 -20.51
CA ARG A 119 -15.11 9.40 -19.06
C ARG A 119 -14.38 8.36 -18.19
N PRO A 120 -14.54 7.04 -18.44
CA PRO A 120 -13.72 6.03 -17.76
C PRO A 120 -12.21 6.27 -17.94
N GLY A 121 -11.79 6.65 -19.14
CA GLY A 121 -10.39 6.96 -19.43
C GLY A 121 -9.83 8.15 -18.66
N ILE A 122 -10.61 9.23 -18.55
CA ILE A 122 -10.28 10.41 -17.74
C ILE A 122 -10.12 9.98 -16.27
N MET A 123 -11.12 9.29 -15.73
CA MET A 123 -11.12 8.81 -14.35
C MET A 123 -9.90 7.93 -14.05
N PHE A 124 -9.56 7.00 -14.94
CA PHE A 124 -8.39 6.14 -14.76
C PHE A 124 -7.09 6.93 -14.66
N ARG A 125 -6.88 7.89 -15.57
CA ARG A 125 -5.68 8.75 -15.57
C ARG A 125 -5.63 9.67 -14.35
N GLU A 126 -6.77 10.20 -13.91
CA GLU A 126 -6.86 11.02 -12.70
C GLU A 126 -6.52 10.22 -11.45
N LEU A 127 -7.08 9.01 -11.31
CA LEU A 127 -6.77 8.10 -10.21
C LEU A 127 -5.29 7.71 -10.23
N GLN A 128 -4.75 7.35 -11.40
CA GLN A 128 -3.34 6.99 -11.52
C GLN A 128 -2.40 8.15 -11.13
N LYS A 129 -2.74 9.38 -11.53
CA LYS A 129 -1.94 10.58 -11.22
C LYS A 129 -2.06 10.98 -9.75
N ARG A 130 -3.26 10.87 -9.19
CA ARG A 130 -3.55 11.27 -7.81
C ARG A 130 -3.04 10.25 -6.80
N PHE A 131 -3.13 8.98 -7.17
CA PHE A 131 -2.84 7.82 -6.36
C PHE A 131 -1.75 7.01 -7.07
N SER A 132 -2.12 5.90 -7.72
CA SER A 132 -1.20 5.03 -8.46
C SER A 132 -1.93 4.20 -9.50
N LEU A 133 -1.16 3.46 -10.31
CA LEU A 133 -1.71 2.51 -11.28
C LEU A 133 -2.54 1.40 -10.60
N ASP A 134 -2.15 0.93 -9.42
CA ASP A 134 -2.87 -0.12 -8.70
C ASP A 134 -4.21 0.40 -8.16
N ALA A 135 -4.21 1.62 -7.60
CA ALA A 135 -5.42 2.32 -7.18
C ALA A 135 -6.41 2.47 -8.34
N ALA A 136 -5.93 2.91 -9.50
CA ALA A 136 -6.75 3.06 -10.69
C ALA A 136 -7.37 1.71 -11.10
N ARG A 137 -6.59 0.63 -11.16
CA ARG A 137 -7.10 -0.73 -11.43
C ARG A 137 -8.13 -1.19 -10.40
N LYS A 138 -7.85 -0.97 -9.11
CA LYS A 138 -8.73 -1.33 -7.99
C LYS A 138 -10.09 -0.65 -8.10
N TYR A 139 -10.13 0.63 -8.47
CA TYR A 139 -11.38 1.36 -8.67
C TYR A 139 -12.28 0.67 -9.70
N PHE A 140 -11.76 0.39 -10.90
CA PHE A 140 -12.54 -0.23 -11.96
C PHE A 140 -12.95 -1.66 -11.62
N ARG A 141 -12.08 -2.42 -10.92
CA ARG A 141 -12.42 -3.72 -10.36
C ARG A 141 -13.58 -3.61 -9.36
N SER A 142 -13.56 -2.63 -8.45
CA SER A 142 -14.63 -2.42 -7.47
C SER A 142 -15.98 -2.14 -8.14
N VAL A 143 -16.00 -1.27 -9.16
CA VAL A 143 -17.21 -0.94 -9.93
C VAL A 143 -17.76 -2.19 -10.63
N THR A 144 -16.88 -2.99 -11.24
CA THR A 144 -17.25 -4.26 -11.86
C THR A 144 -17.76 -5.28 -10.84
N ASP A 145 -17.11 -5.39 -9.68
CA ASP A 145 -17.50 -6.30 -8.59
C ASP A 145 -18.88 -5.93 -8.04
N GLN A 146 -19.18 -4.65 -7.88
CA GLN A 146 -20.50 -4.19 -7.44
C GLN A 146 -21.61 -4.67 -8.38
N GLN A 147 -21.40 -4.53 -9.69
CA GLN A 147 -22.38 -4.98 -10.68
C GLN A 147 -22.47 -6.51 -10.74
N ARG A 148 -21.34 -7.20 -10.82
CA ARG A 148 -21.28 -8.66 -10.95
C ARG A 148 -21.87 -9.38 -9.75
N LEU A 149 -21.65 -8.83 -8.54
CA LEU A 149 -22.07 -9.42 -7.27
C LEU A 149 -23.37 -8.82 -6.74
N ASN A 150 -24.02 -7.94 -7.50
CA ASN A 150 -25.24 -7.24 -7.10
C ASN A 150 -25.11 -6.54 -5.73
N ARG A 151 -23.95 -5.93 -5.46
CA ARG A 151 -23.69 -5.19 -4.22
C ARG A 151 -24.17 -3.74 -4.38
N HIS A 152 -25.24 -3.40 -3.70
CA HIS A 152 -25.85 -2.06 -3.78
C HIS A 152 -25.27 -1.04 -2.79
N LYS A 153 -24.62 -1.50 -1.71
CA LYS A 153 -23.96 -0.62 -0.75
C LYS A 153 -22.59 -0.21 -1.29
N THR A 154 -22.36 1.09 -1.41
CA THR A 154 -21.08 1.68 -1.77
C THR A 154 -20.43 2.34 -0.55
N PHE A 155 -19.12 2.59 -0.63
CA PHE A 155 -18.41 3.35 0.40
C PHE A 155 -19.08 4.70 0.67
N ASP A 156 -19.49 5.41 -0.39
CA ASP A 156 -20.17 6.70 -0.27
C ASP A 156 -21.53 6.56 0.44
N SER A 157 -22.32 5.52 0.13
CA SER A 157 -23.60 5.28 0.81
C SER A 157 -23.42 5.03 2.32
N VAL A 158 -22.28 4.44 2.71
CA VAL A 158 -21.92 4.18 4.10
C VAL A 158 -21.57 5.51 4.81
N LEU A 159 -20.76 6.36 4.17
CA LEU A 159 -20.44 7.70 4.67
C LEU A 159 -21.69 8.58 4.80
N ASP A 160 -22.57 8.56 3.79
CA ASP A 160 -23.83 9.31 3.80
C ASP A 160 -24.74 8.86 4.94
N GLY A 161 -24.85 7.54 5.17
CA GLY A 161 -25.59 6.97 6.30
C GLY A 161 -25.07 7.43 7.67
N MET A 162 -23.78 7.74 7.77
CA MET A 162 -23.15 8.32 8.96
C MET A 162 -23.19 9.84 9.00
N GLN A 163 -23.78 10.50 7.99
CA GLN A 163 -23.77 11.97 7.82
C GLN A 163 -22.34 12.54 7.77
N LEU A 164 -21.41 11.77 7.21
CA LEU A 164 -20.00 12.12 7.10
C LEU A 164 -19.70 12.74 5.75
N GLN A 165 -19.74 14.07 5.68
CA GLN A 165 -19.28 14.83 4.52
C GLN A 165 -17.84 15.29 4.75
N ASN A 166 -16.87 14.54 4.20
CA ASN A 166 -15.46 14.88 4.26
C ASN A 166 -14.81 14.64 2.90
N SER A 167 -14.41 15.72 2.22
CA SER A 167 -13.81 15.67 0.89
C SER A 167 -12.51 14.87 0.82
N LYS A 168 -11.75 14.77 1.94
CA LYS A 168 -10.55 13.93 2.01
C LYS A 168 -10.88 12.44 2.04
N ILE A 169 -11.99 12.05 2.67
CA ILE A 169 -12.41 10.64 2.76
C ILE A 169 -13.14 10.24 1.47
N GLN A 170 -14.02 11.10 0.96
CA GLN A 170 -14.75 10.90 -0.30
C GLN A 170 -13.82 10.77 -1.51
N ALA A 171 -12.61 11.34 -1.43
CA ALA A 171 -11.57 11.14 -2.44
C ALA A 171 -11.24 9.67 -2.71
N TYR A 172 -11.52 8.78 -1.76
CA TYR A 172 -11.26 7.36 -1.85
C TYR A 172 -12.51 6.54 -2.19
N GLY A 173 -13.62 7.19 -2.56
CA GLY A 173 -14.80 6.53 -3.10
C GLY A 173 -14.43 5.59 -4.26
N GLY A 174 -14.88 4.34 -4.18
CA GLY A 174 -14.55 3.28 -5.14
C GLY A 174 -13.17 2.63 -4.97
N LEU A 175 -12.29 3.13 -4.09
CA LEU A 175 -11.02 2.46 -3.74
C LEU A 175 -11.14 1.50 -2.53
N VAL A 176 -12.28 1.56 -1.84
CA VAL A 176 -12.62 0.73 -0.69
C VAL A 176 -13.90 -0.04 -1.00
N ASP A 177 -13.80 -1.36 -1.04
CA ASP A 177 -14.97 -2.23 -1.21
C ASP A 177 -15.81 -2.26 0.07
N VAL A 178 -17.13 -2.31 -0.07
CA VAL A 178 -18.03 -2.67 1.03
C VAL A 178 -18.31 -4.16 0.95
N ILE A 179 -17.71 -4.91 1.86
CA ILE A 179 -17.84 -6.36 1.96
C ILE A 179 -19.11 -6.66 2.77
N PRO A 180 -20.10 -7.35 2.19
CA PRO A 180 -21.27 -7.82 2.94
C PRO A 180 -20.84 -8.67 4.13
N PHE A 181 -21.41 -8.40 5.30
CA PHE A 181 -20.99 -9.04 6.55
C PHE A 181 -21.26 -10.56 6.54
N ASP A 182 -22.30 -10.99 5.82
CA ASP A 182 -22.66 -12.39 5.62
C ASP A 182 -21.67 -13.16 4.72
N GLU A 183 -20.80 -12.47 3.99
CA GLU A 183 -19.66 -13.11 3.31
C GLU A 183 -18.50 -13.42 4.26
N ILE A 184 -18.51 -12.90 5.50
CA ILE A 184 -17.46 -13.10 6.49
C ILE A 184 -17.93 -14.08 7.55
N SER A 185 -17.17 -15.15 7.77
CA SER A 185 -17.36 -16.04 8.92
C SER A 185 -16.27 -15.81 9.94
N LEU A 186 -16.64 -15.38 11.15
CA LEU A 186 -15.71 -15.21 12.26
C LEU A 186 -15.29 -16.56 12.83
N THR A 187 -14.01 -16.71 13.16
CA THR A 187 -13.45 -17.97 13.71
C THR A 187 -13.61 -18.09 15.22
N GLY A 188 -13.95 -17.00 15.92
CA GLY A 188 -13.93 -16.91 17.39
C GLY A 188 -12.53 -16.67 17.98
N GLU A 189 -11.47 -16.92 17.20
CA GLU A 189 -10.12 -16.42 17.46
C GLU A 189 -10.04 -14.90 17.29
N ALA A 190 -9.19 -14.26 18.09
CA ALA A 190 -8.85 -12.86 17.95
C ALA A 190 -7.39 -12.63 18.34
N ASP A 191 -6.80 -11.56 17.80
CA ASP A 191 -5.57 -11.00 18.37
C ASP A 191 -5.94 -9.99 19.45
N ASP A 192 -5.32 -10.10 20.61
CA ASP A 192 -5.48 -9.17 21.73
C ASP A 192 -4.11 -8.60 22.12
N THR A 193 -3.42 -8.00 21.14
CA THR A 193 -2.13 -7.34 21.37
C THR A 193 -2.22 -6.14 22.32
N GLY A 194 -3.41 -5.78 22.83
CA GLY A 194 -3.61 -4.77 23.87
C GLY A 194 -3.50 -3.31 23.43
N HIS A 195 -3.09 -3.04 22.18
CA HIS A 195 -2.84 -1.67 21.69
C HIS A 195 -3.98 -1.12 20.79
N SER A 196 -4.66 -1.98 20.02
CA SER A 196 -5.74 -1.61 19.08
C SER A 196 -7.12 -2.19 19.45
N GLY A 197 -7.27 -2.71 20.67
CA GLY A 197 -8.43 -3.52 21.07
C GLY A 197 -8.39 -4.93 20.47
N THR A 198 -9.40 -5.73 20.79
CA THR A 198 -9.54 -7.11 20.26
C THR A 198 -9.78 -7.07 18.74
N ILE A 199 -8.93 -7.75 17.97
CA ILE A 199 -9.01 -7.88 16.51
C ILE A 199 -9.57 -9.26 16.15
N PRO A 200 -10.87 -9.40 15.82
CA PRO A 200 -11.43 -10.69 15.44
C PRO A 200 -10.84 -11.21 14.14
N PHE A 201 -10.59 -12.51 14.10
CA PHE A 201 -10.24 -13.21 12.87
C PHE A 201 -11.45 -13.86 12.23
N GLY A 202 -11.37 -13.99 10.90
CA GLY A 202 -12.40 -14.62 10.11
C GLY A 202 -11.89 -15.10 8.77
N SER A 203 -12.86 -15.56 7.98
CA SER A 203 -12.69 -16.00 6.62
C SER A 203 -13.68 -15.26 5.74
N TRP A 204 -13.18 -14.55 4.74
CA TRP A 204 -14.00 -13.91 3.71
C TRP A 204 -14.23 -14.88 2.55
N HIS A 205 -15.49 -15.24 2.34
CA HIS A 205 -15.94 -16.12 1.29
C HIS A 205 -16.37 -15.28 0.08
N VAL A 206 -15.42 -15.08 -0.83
CA VAL A 206 -15.71 -14.31 -2.04
C VAL A 206 -16.72 -15.07 -2.90
N PRO A 207 -17.84 -14.47 -3.32
CA PRO A 207 -18.85 -15.18 -4.10
C PRO A 207 -18.30 -15.74 -5.42
N GLN A 208 -18.94 -16.80 -5.91
CA GLN A 208 -18.53 -17.52 -7.13
C GLN A 208 -18.36 -16.59 -8.32
N GLY A 209 -17.25 -16.74 -9.08
CA GLY A 209 -16.98 -15.95 -10.27
C GLY A 209 -16.53 -14.52 -10.01
N ALA A 210 -16.25 -14.12 -8.77
CA ALA A 210 -15.71 -12.80 -8.38
C ALA A 210 -14.21 -12.60 -8.66
N ARG A 211 -13.45 -13.68 -8.84
CA ARG A 211 -12.00 -13.62 -9.14
C ARG A 211 -11.71 -14.73 -10.15
N LEU A 212 -11.17 -14.42 -11.32
CA LEU A 212 -10.90 -15.41 -12.37
C LEU A 212 -9.68 -16.27 -12.05
N HIS A 213 -8.74 -15.76 -11.25
CA HIS A 213 -7.53 -16.46 -10.86
C HIS A 213 -7.60 -17.16 -9.49
N ARG A 214 -8.72 -17.08 -8.75
CA ARG A 214 -8.88 -17.84 -7.51
C ARG A 214 -9.93 -18.94 -7.67
N PRO A 215 -9.67 -20.16 -7.19
CA PRO A 215 -10.68 -21.20 -7.11
C PRO A 215 -11.89 -20.68 -6.33
N ASP A 216 -13.10 -20.97 -6.83
CA ASP A 216 -14.38 -20.57 -6.23
C ASP A 216 -14.59 -21.05 -4.76
N SER A 217 -13.69 -21.88 -4.24
CA SER A 217 -13.72 -22.46 -2.88
C SER A 217 -12.73 -21.83 -1.90
N GLU A 218 -11.91 -20.85 -2.32
CA GLU A 218 -10.83 -20.33 -1.48
C GLU A 218 -11.31 -19.20 -0.56
N ALA A 219 -11.56 -19.55 0.70
CA ALA A 219 -11.81 -18.57 1.75
C ALA A 219 -10.55 -17.75 2.04
N ILE A 220 -10.66 -16.43 2.07
CA ILE A 220 -9.55 -15.51 2.35
C ILE A 220 -9.47 -15.30 3.86
N PRO A 221 -8.37 -15.68 4.54
CA PRO A 221 -8.20 -15.34 5.94
C PRO A 221 -8.15 -13.82 6.12
N VAL A 222 -8.97 -13.30 7.01
CA VAL A 222 -9.08 -11.85 7.27
C VAL A 222 -9.00 -11.51 8.76
N ALA A 223 -8.61 -10.27 9.03
CA ALA A 223 -8.65 -9.64 10.35
C ALA A 223 -9.56 -8.40 10.29
N LEU A 224 -10.43 -8.24 11.29
CA LEU A 224 -11.40 -7.15 11.35
C LEU A 224 -10.95 -6.12 12.38
N LYS A 225 -10.43 -4.98 11.92
CA LYS A 225 -10.11 -3.85 12.82
C LYS A 225 -11.36 -3.01 13.00
N LEU A 226 -11.90 -2.97 14.21
CA LEU A 226 -13.00 -2.09 14.55
C LEU A 226 -12.53 -0.63 14.43
N VAL A 227 -13.31 0.19 13.74
CA VAL A 227 -13.03 1.63 13.58
C VAL A 227 -14.14 2.52 14.11
N TRP A 228 -15.36 2.00 14.28
CA TRP A 228 -16.46 2.79 14.84
C TRP A 228 -17.59 1.92 15.40
N ARG A 229 -18.25 2.43 16.44
CA ARG A 229 -19.44 1.84 17.07
C ARG A 229 -20.56 2.88 17.20
N PRO A 230 -21.84 2.49 17.12
CA PRO A 230 -22.93 3.41 17.45
C PRO A 230 -22.80 3.97 18.87
N GLY A 231 -22.94 5.29 18.98
CA GLY A 231 -22.83 6.00 20.25
C GLY A 231 -21.40 6.41 20.64
N ASP A 232 -20.38 6.07 19.84
CA ASP A 232 -19.04 6.61 20.03
C ASP A 232 -19.04 8.13 19.78
N PRO A 233 -18.68 8.96 20.78
CA PRO A 233 -18.67 10.42 20.62
C PRO A 233 -17.52 10.92 19.75
N ASN A 234 -16.50 10.08 19.47
CA ASN A 234 -15.26 10.52 18.85
C ASN A 234 -15.23 10.30 17.34
N LEU A 235 -16.16 10.94 16.63
CA LEU A 235 -16.26 10.89 15.17
C LEU A 235 -14.99 11.36 14.45
N GLU A 236 -14.22 12.25 15.07
CA GLU A 236 -12.94 12.73 14.52
C GLU A 236 -11.86 11.65 14.56
N LEU A 237 -11.83 10.79 15.58
CA LEU A 237 -10.95 9.63 15.61
C LEU A 237 -11.28 8.66 14.49
N PHE A 238 -12.56 8.35 14.28
CA PHE A 238 -13.01 7.51 13.17
C PHE A 238 -12.59 8.09 11.81
N LYS A 239 -12.85 9.39 11.56
CA LYS A 239 -12.44 10.06 10.32
C LYS A 239 -10.93 9.97 10.11
N ARG A 240 -10.15 10.18 11.17
CA ARG A 240 -8.68 10.12 11.13
C ARG A 240 -8.21 8.71 10.81
N GLU A 241 -8.72 7.70 11.50
CA GLU A 241 -8.34 6.30 11.29
C GLU A 241 -8.76 5.80 9.92
N LEU A 242 -9.96 6.13 9.47
CA LEU A 242 -10.45 5.78 8.14
C LEU A 242 -9.61 6.45 7.05
N ALA A 243 -9.39 7.77 7.16
CA ALA A 243 -8.57 8.50 6.19
C ALA A 243 -7.12 8.01 6.18
N SER A 244 -6.50 7.83 7.36
CA SER A 244 -5.11 7.37 7.48
C SER A 244 -4.98 5.95 6.95
N SER A 245 -5.85 5.03 7.35
CA SER A 245 -5.83 3.64 6.86
C SER A 245 -6.01 3.61 5.36
N ILE A 246 -7.02 4.30 4.82
CA ILE A 246 -7.27 4.27 3.38
C ILE A 246 -6.09 4.90 2.61
N ALA A 247 -5.56 6.05 3.04
CA ALA A 247 -4.39 6.67 2.44
C ALA A 247 -3.16 5.74 2.45
N THR A 248 -3.00 4.97 3.53
CA THR A 248 -1.90 4.03 3.74
C THR A 248 -2.04 2.77 2.88
N PHE A 249 -3.26 2.23 2.80
CA PHE A 249 -3.50 0.85 2.38
C PHE A 249 -4.21 0.69 1.02
N THR A 250 -4.71 1.77 0.39
CA THR A 250 -5.50 1.63 -0.87
C THR A 250 -4.80 2.04 -2.15
N ASP A 251 -3.82 2.92 -2.08
CA ASP A 251 -3.22 3.52 -3.26
C ASP A 251 -2.14 2.60 -3.88
N SER A 252 -1.20 2.21 -3.04
CA SER A 252 -0.19 1.18 -3.25
C SER A 252 0.16 0.81 -1.81
N PRO A 253 -0.15 -0.41 -1.34
CA PRO A 253 0.03 -0.76 0.07
C PRO A 253 1.45 -0.40 0.46
N ILE A 254 1.60 0.53 1.42
CA ILE A 254 2.89 1.04 1.88
C ILE A 254 3.57 -0.05 2.69
N ALA A 255 4.05 -1.12 2.05
CA ALA A 255 4.69 -2.23 2.76
C ALA A 255 3.93 -2.60 4.04
N SER A 256 2.64 -2.80 3.83
CA SER A 256 1.58 -2.79 4.83
C SER A 256 0.54 -3.80 4.38
N ILE A 257 -0.14 -4.45 5.33
CA ILE A 257 -1.13 -5.48 5.04
C ILE A 257 -2.22 -4.96 4.08
N ARG A 258 -2.58 -5.78 3.10
CA ARG A 258 -3.64 -5.45 2.15
C ARG A 258 -4.98 -5.17 2.86
N LEU A 259 -5.54 -3.98 2.62
CA LEU A 259 -6.91 -3.63 2.98
C LEU A 259 -7.88 -4.10 1.90
N ASN A 260 -8.67 -5.12 2.21
CA ASN A 260 -9.68 -5.67 1.31
C ASN A 260 -10.91 -4.78 1.21
N GLY A 261 -11.32 -4.11 2.29
CA GLY A 261 -12.48 -3.24 2.27
C GLY A 261 -12.96 -2.87 3.67
N LEU A 262 -14.23 -2.49 3.78
CA LEU A 262 -14.94 -2.30 5.03
C LEU A 262 -16.11 -3.28 5.13
N THR A 263 -16.53 -3.61 6.34
CA THR A 263 -17.79 -4.32 6.58
C THR A 263 -18.55 -3.68 7.73
N ILE A 264 -19.86 -3.92 7.77
CA ILE A 264 -20.76 -3.38 8.79
C ILE A 264 -21.57 -4.54 9.35
N ASP A 265 -21.43 -4.77 10.64
CA ASP A 265 -22.24 -5.75 11.35
C ASP A 265 -23.72 -5.30 11.30
N PRO A 266 -24.65 -6.11 10.78
CA PRO A 266 -26.05 -5.73 10.64
C PRO A 266 -26.75 -5.54 11.99
N ASP A 267 -26.30 -6.23 13.03
CA ASP A 267 -26.92 -6.24 14.36
C ASP A 267 -26.39 -5.10 15.23
N SER A 268 -25.07 -5.08 15.42
CA SER A 268 -24.40 -4.07 16.27
C SER A 268 -24.22 -2.73 15.57
N ARG A 269 -24.27 -2.70 14.22
CA ARG A 269 -23.92 -1.54 13.37
C ARG A 269 -22.47 -1.07 13.56
N GLU A 270 -21.62 -1.90 14.16
CA GLU A 270 -20.19 -1.66 14.22
C GLU A 270 -19.57 -1.71 12.82
N ILE A 271 -18.55 -0.88 12.61
CA ILE A 271 -17.86 -0.74 11.34
C ILE A 271 -16.44 -1.27 11.50
N PHE A 272 -16.06 -2.17 10.61
CA PHE A 272 -14.76 -2.79 10.61
C PHE A 272 -14.04 -2.52 9.28
N LEU A 273 -12.74 -2.30 9.35
CA LEU A 273 -11.84 -2.47 8.22
C LEU A 273 -11.42 -3.92 8.12
N VAL A 274 -11.46 -4.47 6.92
CA VAL A 274 -11.17 -5.89 6.63
C VAL A 274 -9.79 -5.98 5.99
N PHE A 275 -8.82 -6.45 6.76
CA PHE A 275 -7.45 -6.67 6.32
C PHE A 275 -7.22 -8.14 5.98
N GLU A 276 -6.28 -8.44 5.08
CA GLU A 276 -5.76 -9.81 4.97
C GLU A 276 -5.14 -10.24 6.31
N ARG A 277 -5.28 -11.52 6.68
CA ARG A 277 -4.72 -12.01 7.94
C ARG A 277 -3.19 -11.96 7.88
N ALA A 278 -2.60 -11.37 8.91
CA ALA A 278 -1.17 -11.41 9.17
C ALA A 278 -0.92 -11.99 10.57
N ARG A 279 0.34 -12.27 10.88
CA ARG A 279 0.74 -12.84 12.18
C ARG A 279 1.59 -11.84 12.94
N SER A 280 1.50 -11.86 14.27
CA SER A 280 2.45 -11.11 15.08
C SER A 280 3.86 -11.68 14.90
N VAL A 281 4.87 -10.80 14.94
CA VAL A 281 6.28 -11.19 14.79
C VAL A 281 6.69 -12.26 15.84
N PRO A 282 6.33 -12.15 17.13
CA PRO A 282 6.68 -13.19 18.12
C PRO A 282 6.12 -14.58 17.79
N LEU A 283 4.83 -14.67 17.41
CA LEU A 283 4.21 -15.94 17.03
C LEU A 283 4.85 -16.53 15.78
N PHE A 284 5.15 -15.68 14.79
CA PHE A 284 5.85 -16.12 13.58
C PHE A 284 7.25 -16.65 13.88
N LEU A 285 8.04 -15.95 14.70
CA LEU A 285 9.37 -16.38 15.09
C LEU A 285 9.33 -17.68 15.90
N GLU A 286 8.34 -17.85 16.78
CA GLU A 286 8.18 -19.08 17.56
C GLU A 286 7.99 -20.33 16.67
N GLN A 287 7.27 -20.16 15.55
CA GLN A 287 6.98 -21.22 14.58
C GLN A 287 8.09 -21.42 13.55
N SER A 288 8.77 -20.34 13.15
CA SER A 288 9.67 -20.34 12.00
C SER A 288 11.13 -20.55 12.36
N LEU A 289 11.55 -20.19 13.58
CA LEU A 289 12.91 -20.44 14.04
C LEU A 289 13.10 -21.94 14.29
N VAL A 290 14.07 -22.54 13.61
CA VAL A 290 14.27 -24.00 13.61
C VAL A 290 15.10 -24.47 14.82
N ASN A 291 15.33 -23.60 15.80
CA ASN A 291 16.20 -23.82 16.98
C ASN A 291 17.63 -24.27 16.64
N THR A 292 18.06 -24.11 15.39
CA THR A 292 19.43 -24.48 14.95
C THR A 292 20.44 -23.39 15.30
N GLY A 293 19.94 -22.18 15.57
CA GLY A 293 20.74 -21.00 15.79
C GLY A 293 21.38 -20.45 14.51
N LYS A 294 20.87 -20.82 13.33
CA LYS A 294 21.41 -20.45 12.02
C LYS A 294 20.44 -19.61 11.18
N ASP A 295 19.34 -19.15 11.77
CA ASP A 295 18.23 -18.43 11.12
C ASP A 295 18.58 -16.97 10.75
N TRP A 296 19.84 -16.67 10.42
CA TRP A 296 20.34 -15.31 10.16
C TRP A 296 19.87 -14.73 8.83
N ASP A 297 19.62 -15.60 7.86
CA ASP A 297 18.95 -15.27 6.61
C ASP A 297 17.57 -14.68 6.88
N LEU A 298 16.78 -15.34 7.74
CA LEU A 298 15.47 -14.87 8.15
C LEU A 298 15.57 -13.54 8.91
N ILE A 299 16.47 -13.42 9.89
CA ILE A 299 16.62 -12.16 10.63
C ILE A 299 17.02 -10.99 9.72
N SER A 300 17.89 -11.24 8.75
CA SER A 300 18.34 -10.20 7.80
C SER A 300 17.25 -9.84 6.80
N GLU A 301 16.43 -10.81 6.42
CA GLU A 301 15.24 -10.61 5.60
C GLU A 301 14.19 -9.75 6.33
N LEU A 302 13.89 -10.05 7.60
CA LEU A 302 13.00 -9.22 8.42
C LEU A 302 13.51 -7.78 8.59
N LEU A 303 14.83 -7.59 8.74
CA LEU A 303 15.43 -6.25 8.81
C LEU A 303 15.29 -5.50 7.48
N ARG A 304 15.55 -6.18 6.36
CA ARG A 304 15.35 -5.60 5.03
C ARG A 304 13.90 -5.19 4.85
N ASP A 305 12.95 -6.08 5.10
CA ASP A 305 11.52 -5.82 4.90
C ASP A 305 11.01 -4.65 5.74
N ALA A 306 11.44 -4.57 7.01
CA ALA A 306 11.13 -3.44 7.88
C ALA A 306 11.72 -2.12 7.33
N ALA A 307 12.95 -2.16 6.82
CA ALA A 307 13.63 -0.98 6.27
C ALA A 307 13.01 -0.52 4.94
N ASP A 308 12.67 -1.45 4.04
CA ASP A 308 11.94 -1.17 2.81
C ASP A 308 10.57 -0.57 3.15
N SER A 309 9.89 -1.13 4.16
CA SER A 309 8.62 -0.60 4.62
C SER A 309 8.71 0.84 5.07
N LEU A 310 9.73 1.13 5.88
CA LEU A 310 9.96 2.46 6.38
C LEU A 310 10.39 3.43 5.28
N GLU A 311 11.14 2.98 4.28
CA GLU A 311 11.52 3.79 3.12
C GLU A 311 10.28 4.26 2.35
N VAL A 312 9.31 3.38 2.12
CA VAL A 312 8.08 3.75 1.43
C VAL A 312 7.30 4.81 2.21
N ILE A 313 7.23 4.70 3.55
CA ILE A 313 6.63 5.71 4.43
C ILE A 313 7.36 7.05 4.28
N HIS A 314 8.69 7.06 4.41
CA HIS A 314 9.51 8.27 4.34
C HIS A 314 9.45 8.95 2.96
N LYS A 315 9.50 8.18 1.86
CA LYS A 315 9.36 8.71 0.48
C LYS A 315 8.04 9.41 0.23
N ARG A 316 6.98 9.02 0.93
CA ARG A 316 5.67 9.68 0.86
C ARG A 316 5.57 10.93 1.76
N GLY A 317 6.65 11.29 2.45
CA GLY A 317 6.71 12.45 3.32
C GLY A 317 6.06 12.23 4.70
N TYR A 318 5.95 10.98 5.15
CA TYR A 318 5.41 10.64 6.46
C TYR A 318 6.50 10.19 7.42
N LEU A 319 6.30 10.44 8.72
CA LEU A 319 7.04 9.80 9.81
C LEU A 319 6.10 8.83 10.54
N HIS A 320 6.59 7.65 10.91
CA HIS A 320 5.78 6.65 11.61
C HIS A 320 5.58 6.98 13.10
N ARG A 321 6.68 7.29 13.81
CA ARG A 321 6.74 7.71 15.23
C ARG A 321 6.37 6.70 16.29
N ASP A 322 5.73 5.60 15.92
CA ASP A 322 5.32 4.55 16.85
C ASP A 322 5.73 3.14 16.35
N ILE A 323 6.97 3.00 15.91
CA ILE A 323 7.51 1.71 15.48
C ILE A 323 7.84 0.87 16.72
N HIS A 324 7.13 -0.23 16.90
CA HIS A 324 7.36 -1.21 17.95
C HIS A 324 6.81 -2.58 17.56
N MET A 325 7.05 -3.61 18.38
CA MET A 325 6.65 -5.00 18.12
C MET A 325 5.14 -5.18 17.85
N GLY A 326 4.30 -4.29 18.38
CA GLY A 326 2.84 -4.31 18.21
C GLY A 326 2.36 -3.67 16.91
N ASN A 327 3.18 -2.82 16.30
CA ASN A 327 2.89 -2.12 15.04
C ASN A 327 3.67 -2.69 13.85
N VAL A 328 4.15 -3.93 13.98
CA VAL A 328 4.71 -4.71 12.87
C VAL A 328 4.08 -6.08 12.82
N LEU A 329 3.83 -6.57 11.62
CA LEU A 329 3.21 -7.87 11.39
C LEU A 329 3.96 -8.63 10.29
N ILE A 330 3.79 -9.95 10.26
CA ILE A 330 4.29 -10.82 9.21
C ILE A 330 3.14 -11.15 8.27
N HIS A 331 3.26 -10.65 7.05
CA HIS A 331 2.31 -10.91 5.99
C HIS A 331 2.80 -12.07 5.12
N THR A 332 1.90 -12.98 4.74
CA THR A 332 2.20 -14.10 3.83
C THR A 332 1.59 -13.79 2.47
N VAL A 333 2.45 -13.54 1.49
CA VAL A 333 2.04 -13.14 0.14
C VAL A 333 2.03 -14.38 -0.77
N PRO A 334 0.89 -14.73 -1.39
CA PRO A 334 0.81 -15.84 -2.33
C PRO A 334 1.53 -15.50 -3.65
N CYS A 335 2.25 -16.48 -4.19
CA CYS A 335 2.95 -16.42 -5.47
C CYS A 335 2.43 -17.53 -6.41
N PRO A 336 1.20 -17.41 -6.93
CA PRO A 336 0.55 -18.47 -7.71
C PRO A 336 1.29 -18.82 -9.02
N ASN A 337 2.15 -17.92 -9.50
CA ASN A 337 2.93 -18.11 -10.73
C ASN A 337 4.33 -18.68 -10.46
N ASP A 338 4.73 -18.88 -9.20
CA ASP A 338 5.98 -19.54 -8.83
C ASP A 338 5.69 -20.94 -8.26
N PRO A 339 5.91 -22.01 -9.05
CA PRO A 339 5.63 -23.37 -8.58
C PRO A 339 6.64 -23.88 -7.54
N PHE A 340 7.76 -23.19 -7.33
CA PHE A 340 8.79 -23.56 -6.36
C PHE A 340 8.64 -22.81 -5.04
N GLU A 341 8.16 -21.57 -5.09
CA GLU A 341 7.87 -20.73 -3.92
C GLU A 341 6.45 -20.18 -4.00
N PRO A 342 5.42 -20.99 -3.65
CA PRO A 342 4.01 -20.61 -3.81
C PRO A 342 3.58 -19.48 -2.86
N PHE A 343 4.44 -19.08 -1.93
CA PHE A 343 4.27 -17.93 -1.05
C PHE A 343 5.62 -17.44 -0.53
N TYR A 344 5.71 -16.16 -0.18
CA TYR A 344 6.78 -15.61 0.63
C TYR A 344 6.21 -14.87 1.85
N THR A 345 7.07 -14.60 2.83
CA THR A 345 6.71 -13.83 4.02
C THR A 345 7.48 -12.54 4.06
N GLU A 346 6.81 -11.46 4.41
CA GLU A 346 7.43 -10.14 4.57
C GLU A 346 7.02 -9.53 5.92
N LEU A 347 7.96 -8.83 6.56
CA LEU A 347 7.63 -7.97 7.70
C LEU A 347 7.12 -6.63 7.20
N VAL A 348 5.91 -6.30 7.60
CA VAL A 348 5.22 -5.07 7.23
C VAL A 348 5.00 -4.17 8.45
N ILE A 349 5.21 -2.87 8.25
CA ILE A 349 4.90 -1.86 9.27
C ILE A 349 3.41 -1.50 9.12
N ILE A 350 2.69 -1.49 10.24
CA ILE A 350 1.26 -1.19 10.28
C ILE A 350 0.97 0.01 11.18
N ASP A 351 -0.23 0.56 11.02
CA ASP A 351 -0.79 1.61 11.88
C ASP A 351 -0.10 2.98 11.81
N LEU A 352 -0.39 3.74 10.75
CA LEU A 352 -0.07 5.17 10.66
C LEU A 352 -1.07 6.07 11.43
N GLY A 353 -1.89 5.53 12.34
CA GLY A 353 -2.88 6.30 13.11
C GLY A 353 -2.27 7.48 13.90
N GLN A 354 -0.98 7.37 14.22
CA GLN A 354 -0.18 8.38 14.92
C GLN A 354 0.96 8.96 14.05
N GLY A 355 1.04 8.57 12.78
CA GLY A 355 2.02 9.09 11.84
C GLY A 355 1.79 10.57 11.53
N GLN A 356 2.86 11.31 11.28
CA GLN A 356 2.75 12.73 10.90
C GLN A 356 3.09 12.94 9.43
N ASP A 357 2.20 13.66 8.75
CA ASP A 357 2.45 14.28 7.45
C ASP A 357 3.42 15.47 7.60
N MET A 358 4.59 15.37 6.98
CA MET A 358 5.63 16.40 7.06
C MET A 358 5.26 17.68 6.30
N SER A 359 4.26 17.64 5.41
CA SER A 359 3.78 18.81 4.68
C SER A 359 2.85 19.70 5.49
N ASN A 360 2.33 19.21 6.62
CA ASN A 360 1.31 19.90 7.41
C ASN A 360 1.89 20.40 8.76
N SER A 361 2.37 21.64 8.77
CA SER A 361 3.02 22.27 9.93
C SER A 361 2.12 22.44 11.15
N ALA A 362 0.80 22.28 11.01
CA ALA A 362 -0.16 22.39 12.09
C ALA A 362 -0.16 21.18 13.06
N TRP A 363 0.54 20.08 12.71
CA TRP A 363 0.60 18.83 13.50
C TRP A 363 1.89 18.70 14.35
N ILE A 364 2.71 19.75 14.41
CA ILE A 364 3.88 19.85 15.32
C ILE A 364 3.39 20.15 16.76
N THR A 365 2.42 19.39 17.27
CA THR A 365 1.69 19.77 18.49
C THR A 365 1.83 18.80 19.67
N SER A 366 2.74 17.83 19.62
CA SER A 366 3.29 17.23 20.85
C SER A 366 4.61 16.51 20.58
N ASN A 367 5.61 16.73 21.45
CA ASN A 367 6.95 16.15 21.32
C ASN A 367 7.05 14.71 21.86
N TYR A 368 5.96 14.11 22.35
CA TYR A 368 5.98 12.81 23.01
C TYR A 368 4.81 11.92 22.54
N TYR A 369 5.08 11.05 21.57
CA TYR A 369 4.09 10.13 20.99
C TYR A 369 4.66 8.71 20.82
N GLY A 370 3.81 7.69 20.84
CA GLY A 370 4.22 6.31 20.69
C GLY A 370 4.93 5.70 21.92
N ASP A 371 5.33 4.44 21.81
CA ASP A 371 5.94 3.69 22.93
C ASP A 371 7.30 4.26 23.34
N ARG A 372 7.38 4.70 24.60
CA ARG A 372 8.57 5.31 25.21
C ARG A 372 9.80 4.41 25.19
N ASN A 373 9.63 3.09 25.16
CA ASN A 373 10.74 2.14 25.09
C ASN A 373 11.51 2.25 23.76
N TYR A 374 10.87 2.75 22.71
CA TYR A 374 11.45 2.86 21.36
C TYR A 374 11.86 4.29 20.99
N TRP A 375 11.61 5.27 21.87
CA TRP A 375 11.98 6.66 21.62
C TRP A 375 13.48 6.82 21.46
N ALA A 376 13.89 7.45 20.36
CA ALA A 376 15.28 7.85 20.16
C ALA A 376 15.75 8.84 21.25
N PRO A 377 17.07 8.93 21.53
CA PRO A 377 17.61 9.85 22.54
C PRO A 377 17.15 11.30 22.37
N GLU A 378 17.17 11.82 21.14
CA GLU A 378 16.70 13.16 20.84
C GLU A 378 15.20 13.36 21.15
N VAL A 379 14.37 12.35 20.95
CA VAL A 379 12.94 12.38 21.26
C VAL A 379 12.73 12.35 22.77
N LYS A 380 13.47 11.52 23.51
CA LYS A 380 13.41 11.51 24.98
C LYS A 380 13.80 12.88 25.57
N LEU A 381 14.72 13.60 24.91
CA LEU A 381 15.12 14.97 25.26
C LEU A 381 14.09 16.05 24.87
N GLY A 382 12.97 15.66 24.27
CA GLY A 382 11.91 16.58 23.84
C GLY A 382 12.14 17.22 22.47
N ARG A 383 13.14 16.79 21.70
CA ARG A 383 13.36 17.28 20.33
C ARG A 383 12.37 16.61 19.36
N CYS A 384 12.17 17.24 18.20
CA CYS A 384 11.21 16.75 17.21
C CYS A 384 11.60 15.40 16.60
N TYR A 385 10.58 14.60 16.26
CA TYR A 385 10.73 13.39 15.47
C TYR A 385 11.29 13.71 14.07
N SER A 386 12.04 12.76 13.52
CA SER A 386 12.60 12.79 12.18
C SER A 386 12.63 11.39 11.57
N GLU A 387 12.97 11.27 10.29
CA GLU A 387 13.23 9.95 9.67
C GLU A 387 14.27 9.16 10.49
N LYS A 388 15.25 9.86 11.08
CA LYS A 388 16.30 9.25 11.90
C LYS A 388 15.80 8.73 13.24
N SER A 389 14.74 9.30 13.81
CA SER A 389 14.13 8.74 15.03
C SER A 389 13.36 7.46 14.73
N ASP A 390 12.72 7.35 13.56
CA ASP A 390 12.09 6.10 13.13
C ASP A 390 13.14 4.99 12.90
N ILE A 391 14.30 5.34 12.30
CA ILE A 391 15.42 4.39 12.13
C ILE A 391 15.93 3.86 13.47
N PHE A 392 15.97 4.71 14.50
CA PHE A 392 16.34 4.26 15.84
C PHE A 392 15.32 3.26 16.41
N ALA A 393 14.03 3.57 16.31
CA ALA A 393 12.96 2.69 16.77
C ALA A 393 12.98 1.33 16.05
N LEU A 394 13.22 1.32 14.74
CA LEU A 394 13.43 0.10 13.95
C LEU A 394 14.67 -0.68 14.43
N GLY A 395 15.78 -0.01 14.72
CA GLY A 395 16.97 -0.65 15.30
C GLY A 395 16.67 -1.33 16.64
N TYR A 396 15.84 -0.71 17.49
CA TYR A 396 15.46 -1.27 18.78
C TYR A 396 14.52 -2.49 18.61
N LEU A 397 13.54 -2.40 17.70
CA LEU A 397 12.70 -3.52 17.29
C LEU A 397 13.54 -4.72 16.84
N MET A 398 14.58 -4.50 16.03
CA MET A 398 15.47 -5.58 15.59
C MET A 398 16.28 -6.19 16.73
N ALA A 399 16.69 -5.38 17.73
CA ALA A 399 17.35 -5.91 18.92
C ALA A 399 16.40 -6.82 19.73
N GLU A 400 15.12 -6.50 19.82
CA GLU A 400 14.14 -7.38 20.45
C GLU A 400 13.91 -8.68 19.67
N ILE A 401 13.83 -8.60 18.34
CA ILE A 401 13.77 -9.79 17.47
C ILE A 401 15.00 -10.69 17.70
N LEU A 402 16.20 -10.11 17.81
CA LEU A 402 17.41 -10.85 18.17
C LEU A 402 17.31 -11.50 19.56
N SER A 403 16.74 -10.79 20.54
CA SER A 403 16.51 -11.33 21.89
C SER A 403 15.60 -12.56 21.86
N ILE A 404 14.47 -12.49 21.13
CA ILE A 404 13.54 -13.61 20.94
C ILE A 404 14.28 -14.79 20.31
N ARG A 405 15.05 -14.55 19.23
CA ARG A 405 15.81 -15.61 18.57
C ARG A 405 16.88 -16.22 19.48
N CYS A 406 17.60 -15.42 20.26
CA CYS A 406 18.61 -15.91 21.21
C CYS A 406 17.98 -16.78 22.31
N GLY A 407 16.86 -16.36 22.87
CA GLY A 407 16.11 -17.14 23.86
C GLY A 407 15.59 -18.46 23.29
N LYS A 408 14.99 -18.43 22.11
CA LYS A 408 14.43 -19.60 21.42
C LYS A 408 15.51 -20.63 21.05
N ALA A 409 16.66 -20.17 20.54
CA ALA A 409 17.79 -21.03 20.19
C ALA A 409 18.69 -21.42 21.39
N ASN A 410 18.46 -20.84 22.57
CA ASN A 410 19.36 -20.94 23.73
C ASN A 410 20.83 -20.64 23.38
N ASN A 411 21.06 -19.61 22.56
CA ASN A 411 22.38 -19.21 22.08
C ASN A 411 22.46 -17.70 21.87
N GLU A 412 23.20 -17.02 22.75
CA GLU A 412 23.36 -15.57 22.76
C GLU A 412 24.39 -15.05 21.74
N LYS A 413 25.08 -15.94 21.01
CA LYS A 413 26.04 -15.53 19.99
C LYS A 413 25.33 -15.10 18.71
N ILE A 414 25.61 -13.88 18.26
CA ILE A 414 25.10 -13.32 17.00
C ILE A 414 26.25 -12.93 16.06
N PRO A 415 26.08 -13.00 14.73
CA PRO A 415 27.07 -12.52 13.77
C PRO A 415 27.43 -11.05 14.04
N LYS A 416 28.72 -10.76 14.18
CA LYS A 416 29.17 -9.39 14.45
C LYS A 416 28.70 -8.41 13.36
N VAL A 417 28.74 -8.83 12.10
CA VAL A 417 28.33 -8.01 10.96
C VAL A 417 26.86 -7.58 11.02
N LEU A 418 25.97 -8.45 11.51
CA LEU A 418 24.55 -8.16 11.68
C LEU A 418 24.35 -7.20 12.86
N TRP A 419 25.05 -7.44 13.97
CA TRP A 419 25.03 -6.53 15.12
C TRP A 419 25.54 -5.14 14.77
N ASP A 420 26.66 -5.03 14.05
CA ASP A 420 27.25 -3.75 13.67
C ASP A 420 26.25 -2.91 12.84
N LEU A 421 25.47 -3.54 11.96
CA LEU A 421 24.42 -2.88 11.18
C LEU A 421 23.29 -2.37 12.08
N ILE A 422 22.75 -3.22 12.96
CA ILE A 422 21.68 -2.84 13.91
C ILE A 422 22.17 -1.74 14.87
N ALA A 423 23.38 -1.86 15.40
CA ALA A 423 23.98 -0.88 16.30
C ALA A 423 24.22 0.49 15.62
N THR A 424 24.36 0.53 14.29
CA THR A 424 24.44 1.79 13.55
C THR A 424 23.10 2.53 13.56
N CYS A 425 21.97 1.81 13.55
CA CYS A 425 20.64 2.41 13.71
C CYS A 425 20.44 3.00 15.11
N LEU A 426 21.11 2.42 16.11
CA LEU A 426 21.00 2.79 17.53
C LEU A 426 22.02 3.85 17.97
N ARG A 427 22.69 4.54 17.03
CA ARG A 427 23.63 5.62 17.36
C ARG A 427 22.92 6.78 18.07
N LYS A 428 23.56 7.32 19.11
CA LYS A 428 23.03 8.47 19.85
C LYS A 428 22.87 9.71 18.96
N ASP A 429 23.85 9.96 18.11
CA ASP A 429 23.81 11.01 17.09
C ASP A 429 22.94 10.57 15.88
N PRO A 430 21.82 11.26 15.59
CA PRO A 430 20.92 10.92 14.48
C PRO A 430 21.61 10.95 13.11
N ASP A 431 22.61 11.80 12.92
CA ASP A 431 23.31 11.95 11.63
C ASP A 431 24.21 10.76 11.29
N GLN A 432 24.54 9.93 12.29
CA GLN A 432 25.31 8.70 12.12
C GLN A 432 24.46 7.48 11.78
N ARG A 433 23.13 7.59 11.86
CA ARG A 433 22.21 6.51 11.51
C ARG A 433 22.04 6.48 9.98
N PRO A 434 21.79 5.32 9.35
CA PRO A 434 21.54 5.26 7.91
C PRO A 434 20.20 5.89 7.55
N LYS A 435 19.93 6.07 6.25
CA LYS A 435 18.56 6.22 5.74
C LYS A 435 17.90 4.85 5.56
N ALA A 436 16.58 4.80 5.48
CA ALA A 436 15.83 3.54 5.33
C ALA A 436 16.28 2.71 4.12
N TYR A 437 16.41 3.33 2.93
CA TYR A 437 16.89 2.65 1.72
C TYR A 437 18.32 2.09 1.85
N GLU A 438 19.18 2.80 2.59
CA GLU A 438 20.57 2.38 2.81
C GLU A 438 20.60 1.16 3.71
N LEU A 439 19.77 1.16 4.77
CA LEU A 439 19.62 0.04 5.68
C LEU A 439 19.08 -1.20 4.95
N ALA A 440 18.04 -1.05 4.12
CA ALA A 440 17.49 -2.14 3.32
C ALA A 440 18.54 -2.74 2.37
N THR A 441 19.26 -1.88 1.65
CA THR A 441 20.34 -2.30 0.74
C THR A 441 21.45 -3.05 1.48
N GLN A 442 21.85 -2.55 2.66
CA GLN A 442 22.89 -3.17 3.48
C GLN A 442 22.42 -4.51 4.06
N ALA A 443 21.17 -4.62 4.51
CA ALA A 443 20.58 -5.84 5.02
C ALA A 443 20.47 -6.93 3.93
N GLN A 444 20.02 -6.57 2.73
CA GLN A 444 19.98 -7.46 1.58
C GLN A 444 21.38 -7.95 1.20
N LYS A 445 22.35 -7.05 1.10
CA LYS A 445 23.74 -7.41 0.80
C LYS A 445 24.31 -8.35 1.85
N LEU A 446 24.07 -8.07 3.12
CA LEU A 446 24.54 -8.89 4.23
C LEU A 446 23.93 -10.31 4.17
N ARG A 447 22.63 -10.41 3.86
CA ARG A 447 21.96 -11.69 3.62
C ARG A 447 22.61 -12.46 2.48
N ASP A 448 22.81 -11.83 1.34
CA ASP A 448 23.33 -12.48 0.13
C ASP A 448 24.80 -12.87 0.25
N ASP A 449 25.63 -12.02 0.88
CA ASP A 449 27.07 -12.25 1.01
C ASP A 449 27.41 -13.30 2.08
N PHE A 450 26.59 -13.43 3.13
CA PHE A 450 26.96 -14.21 4.31
C PHE A 450 25.99 -15.33 4.71
N PHE A 451 24.71 -15.22 4.37
CA PHE A 451 23.66 -16.08 4.94
C PHE A 451 22.89 -16.91 3.92
N VAL A 452 23.05 -16.65 2.62
CA VAL A 452 22.43 -17.44 1.54
C VAL A 452 23.52 -18.11 0.69
N VAL A 453 23.29 -19.37 0.31
CA VAL A 453 24.16 -20.07 -0.64
C VAL A 453 23.83 -19.60 -2.07
N PRO A 454 24.80 -19.14 -2.88
CA PRO A 454 24.55 -18.54 -4.20
C PRO A 454 23.71 -19.39 -5.19
N GLU A 455 23.60 -20.70 -4.96
CA GLU A 455 22.93 -21.65 -5.86
C GLU A 455 21.57 -22.18 -5.33
N SER A 456 21.15 -21.81 -4.12
CA SER A 456 19.85 -22.23 -3.57
C SER A 456 19.03 -21.04 -3.10
N ARG A 457 18.15 -20.55 -3.98
CA ARG A 457 17.07 -19.64 -3.56
C ARG A 457 15.95 -20.37 -2.80
N SER A 458 15.93 -21.71 -2.84
CA SER A 458 14.89 -22.52 -2.19
C SER A 458 14.93 -22.40 -0.66
N THR A 459 13.76 -22.14 -0.08
CA THR A 459 13.48 -22.26 1.36
C THR A 459 13.92 -23.58 2.03
N VAL A 460 14.13 -24.66 1.27
CA VAL A 460 14.57 -25.98 1.76
C VAL A 460 16.04 -25.99 2.22
N MET A 461 16.86 -25.06 1.72
CA MET A 461 18.28 -24.94 2.06
C MET A 461 18.57 -23.81 3.07
N ARG A 462 17.52 -23.23 3.68
CA ARG A 462 17.65 -22.24 4.77
C ARG A 462 18.48 -22.85 5.91
N GLY A 463 19.54 -22.16 6.33
CA GLY A 463 20.32 -22.50 7.51
C GLY A 463 21.67 -23.21 7.28
N GLU A 464 22.14 -23.42 6.04
CA GLU A 464 23.56 -23.69 5.82
C GLU A 464 24.37 -22.39 5.82
N VAL A 465 24.90 -22.05 7.01
CA VAL A 465 25.75 -20.88 7.22
C VAL A 465 26.99 -20.97 6.33
N VAL A 466 27.14 -20.00 5.43
CA VAL A 466 28.39 -19.74 4.69
C VAL A 466 29.30 -18.76 5.46
N LEU A 467 28.80 -18.13 6.54
CA LEU A 467 29.57 -17.17 7.33
C LEU A 467 30.77 -17.84 8.05
N ASN A 468 31.97 -17.60 7.50
CA ASN A 468 33.25 -17.76 8.19
C ASN A 468 33.68 -16.43 8.82
N GLY A 469 32.93 -15.95 9.83
CA GLY A 469 33.12 -14.62 10.43
C GLY A 469 32.99 -14.60 11.96
N PRO A 470 33.34 -13.47 12.60
CA PRO A 470 33.29 -13.33 14.06
C PRO A 470 31.86 -13.21 14.59
N TYR A 471 31.67 -13.69 15.82
CA TYR A 471 30.43 -13.57 16.60
C TYR A 471 30.66 -12.71 17.84
N VAL A 472 29.61 -12.05 18.31
CA VAL A 472 29.59 -11.31 19.58
C VAL A 472 28.55 -11.91 20.53
N ASP A 473 28.78 -11.69 21.82
CA ASP A 473 27.81 -12.00 22.88
C ASP A 473 26.74 -10.89 22.90
N PHE A 474 25.53 -11.22 22.45
CA PHE A 474 24.45 -10.24 22.27
C PHE A 474 24.05 -9.56 23.57
N LEU A 475 23.86 -10.31 24.65
CA LEU A 475 23.40 -9.75 25.92
C LEU A 475 24.41 -8.75 26.46
N ARG A 476 25.71 -9.06 26.36
CA ARG A 476 26.78 -8.14 26.75
C ARG A 476 26.76 -6.86 25.91
N VAL A 477 26.80 -6.97 24.58
CA VAL A 477 26.90 -5.78 23.70
C VAL A 477 25.63 -4.93 23.72
N PHE A 478 24.46 -5.54 23.92
CA PHE A 478 23.20 -4.81 24.03
C PHE A 478 23.11 -4.05 25.36
N ASN A 479 23.57 -4.64 26.47
CA ASN A 479 23.63 -3.95 27.76
C ASN A 479 24.64 -2.79 27.74
N GLU A 480 25.82 -2.98 27.13
CA GLU A 480 26.79 -1.90 26.92
C GLU A 480 26.19 -0.75 26.09
N LEU A 481 25.44 -1.07 25.04
CA LEU A 481 24.73 -0.07 24.24
C LEU A 481 23.69 0.70 25.07
N LYS A 482 22.83 0.01 25.83
CA LYS A 482 21.83 0.66 26.69
C LYS A 482 22.48 1.63 27.68
N GLN A 483 23.56 1.21 28.34
CA GLN A 483 24.31 2.08 29.25
C GLN A 483 24.83 3.34 28.54
N SER A 484 25.37 3.19 27.33
CA SER A 484 25.88 4.33 26.54
C SER A 484 24.80 5.33 26.13
N LEU A 485 23.54 4.91 26.04
CA LEU A 485 22.39 5.76 25.74
C LEU A 485 21.91 6.54 26.98
N SER A 486 22.15 6.02 28.19
CA SER A 486 21.70 6.62 29.46
C SER A 486 22.69 7.64 30.06
N GLU A 487 23.95 7.67 29.61
CA GLU A 487 24.97 8.52 30.24
C GLU A 487 24.71 10.02 30.05
N ASN A 488 24.48 10.71 31.19
CA ASN A 488 24.58 12.16 31.40
C ASN A 488 23.66 13.07 30.57
N ASP A 489 22.56 12.55 30.04
CA ASP A 489 21.66 13.35 29.20
C ASP A 489 20.71 14.23 30.03
N LYS A 490 20.69 15.52 29.68
CA LYS A 490 19.80 16.52 30.27
C LYS A 490 18.79 17.00 29.23
N ASP A 491 17.51 17.07 29.61
CA ASP A 491 16.46 17.67 28.78
C ASP A 491 16.73 19.16 28.49
N GLU A 492 15.88 19.79 27.66
CA GLU A 492 15.98 21.23 27.34
C GLU A 492 15.90 22.13 28.59
N SER A 493 15.41 21.61 29.72
CA SER A 493 15.31 22.29 31.01
C SER A 493 16.51 22.00 31.94
N GLY A 494 17.48 21.20 31.51
CA GLY A 494 18.66 20.85 32.29
C GLY A 494 18.47 19.71 33.29
N ASN A 495 17.33 19.02 33.28
CA ASN A 495 17.04 17.89 34.17
C ASN A 495 17.56 16.59 33.57
N LEU A 496 18.06 15.67 34.41
CA LEU A 496 18.42 14.32 33.97
C LEU A 496 17.19 13.62 33.37
N VAL A 497 17.35 13.11 32.14
CA VAL A 497 16.31 12.32 31.50
C VAL A 497 16.30 10.92 32.13
N PRO A 498 15.12 10.32 32.43
CA PRO A 498 15.07 8.98 33.02
C PRO A 498 15.72 7.92 32.12
N ASP A 499 16.31 6.90 32.74
CA ASP A 499 17.13 5.85 32.12
C ASP A 499 16.51 5.21 30.85
N PHE A 500 17.38 4.85 29.90
CA PHE A 500 17.03 4.34 28.58
C PHE A 500 16.61 2.88 28.53
#